data_AF-A0A815TNW3-F1
#
_entry.id   AF-A0A815TNW3-F1
#
_cell.length_a   1.000
_cell.length_b   1.000
_cell.length_c   1.000
_cell.angle_alpha   90.00
_cell.angle_beta   90.00
_cell.angle_gamma   90.00
#
_symmetry.space_group_name_H-M   'P 1'
#
loop_
_entity.id
_entity.type
_entity.pdbx_description
1 polymer ?
#
loop_
_entity_poly.entity_id
_entity_poly.type
_entity_poly.pdbx_seq_one_letter_code
_entity_poly.pdbx_strand_id
1 'polypeptide(L)'
;MGDIVNDKSIFKRITIEPTISKEDKLTGLFIQLRKRGFISDAGYKLVRPVGSRFTRLYGLPTVHKPNRPLRPILSFVKIFNYGLRLMLAKRLDHLRYTPKIIKDSFDFANIAKSFPESHLIYKCYHLVLRPYLLQ
;
A
#
# COMPACT_ATOMS: atom_id res chain seq x y z
N MET A 1 -0.30 23.23 3.00
CA MET A 1 -0.87 21.99 3.59
C MET A 1 -2.24 22.24 4.22
N GLY A 2 -2.45 23.37 4.91
CA GLY A 2 -3.74 23.73 5.53
C GLY A 2 -4.93 23.64 4.57
N ASP A 3 -4.79 24.18 3.35
CA ASP A 3 -5.88 24.17 2.36
C ASP A 3 -6.24 22.76 1.88
N ILE A 4 -5.25 21.84 1.80
CA ILE A 4 -5.47 20.45 1.37
C ILE A 4 -6.25 19.67 2.43
N VAL A 5 -5.89 19.81 3.70
CA VAL A 5 -6.54 19.04 4.78
C VAL A 5 -7.93 19.60 5.13
N ASN A 6 -8.19 20.86 4.77
CA ASN A 6 -9.48 21.50 4.96
C ASN A 6 -10.49 21.20 3.83
N ASP A 7 -10.06 20.53 2.76
CA ASP A 7 -10.95 20.12 1.66
C ASP A 7 -11.98 19.08 2.15
N LYS A 8 -13.22 19.52 2.32
CA LYS A 8 -14.34 18.69 2.80
C LYS A 8 -14.86 17.69 1.76
N SER A 9 -14.50 17.85 0.49
CA SER A 9 -14.85 16.86 -0.54
C SER A 9 -14.01 15.59 -0.41
N ILE A 10 -12.80 15.71 0.17
CA ILE A 10 -11.84 14.62 0.32
C ILE A 10 -11.73 14.16 1.78
N PHE A 11 -11.69 15.11 2.73
CA PHE A 11 -11.42 14.81 4.14
C PHE A 11 -12.63 15.06 5.03
N LYS A 12 -12.89 14.09 5.91
CA LYS A 12 -13.88 14.21 6.99
C LYS A 12 -13.18 14.39 8.32
N ARG A 13 -13.56 15.45 9.04
CA ARG A 13 -13.09 15.66 10.42
C ARG A 13 -13.72 14.62 11.35
N ILE A 14 -12.90 14.00 12.17
CA ILE A 14 -13.34 13.06 13.21
C ILE A 14 -13.27 13.74 14.58
N THR A 15 -14.28 13.47 15.41
CA THR A 15 -14.34 14.00 16.79
C THR A 15 -13.66 13.07 17.78
N ILE A 16 -13.70 11.76 17.53
CA ILE A 16 -13.14 10.72 18.39
C ILE A 16 -12.13 9.92 17.56
N GLU A 17 -10.93 9.78 18.11
CA GLU A 17 -9.86 9.00 17.50
C GLU A 17 -10.15 7.49 17.68
N PRO A 18 -10.26 6.71 16.59
CA PRO A 18 -10.79 5.35 16.66
C PRO A 18 -9.76 4.27 17.04
N THR A 19 -8.49 4.59 17.34
CA THR A 19 -7.42 3.60 17.52
C THR A 19 -7.77 2.58 18.59
N ILE A 20 -8.20 3.01 19.77
CA ILE A 20 -8.54 2.10 20.88
C ILE A 20 -9.66 1.15 20.45
N SER A 21 -10.76 1.68 19.89
CA SER A 21 -11.88 0.85 19.41
C SER A 21 -11.46 -0.14 18.33
N LYS A 22 -10.50 0.23 17.47
CA LYS A 22 -9.96 -0.65 16.42
C LYS A 22 -9.03 -1.72 17.00
N GLU A 23 -8.19 -1.37 17.99
CA GLU A 23 -7.36 -2.32 18.73
C GLU A 23 -8.19 -3.36 19.46
N ASP A 24 -9.25 -2.94 20.16
CA ASP A 24 -10.14 -3.85 20.90
C ASP A 24 -10.83 -4.83 19.97
N LYS A 25 -11.38 -4.34 18.86
CA LYS A 25 -12.02 -5.20 17.83
C LYS A 25 -11.03 -6.20 17.25
N LEU A 26 -9.82 -5.76 16.92
CA LEU A 26 -8.81 -6.65 16.35
C LEU A 26 -8.31 -7.67 17.38
N THR A 27 -8.12 -7.25 18.63
CA THR A 27 -7.73 -8.13 19.74
C THR A 27 -8.81 -9.19 19.98
N GLY A 28 -10.08 -8.80 19.99
CA GLY A 28 -11.22 -9.72 20.10
C GLY A 28 -11.21 -10.77 18.99
N LEU A 29 -10.99 -10.35 17.73
CA LEU A 29 -10.85 -11.28 16.59
C LEU A 29 -9.69 -12.27 16.81
N PHE A 30 -8.52 -11.78 17.22
CA PHE A 30 -7.37 -12.63 17.46
C PHE A 30 -7.57 -13.63 18.61
N ILE A 31 -8.27 -13.23 19.67
CA ILE A 31 -8.65 -14.15 20.74
C ILE A 31 -9.55 -15.27 20.20
N GLN A 32 -10.53 -14.94 19.35
CA GLN A 32 -11.40 -15.95 18.74
C GLN A 32 -10.62 -16.90 17.81
N LEU A 33 -9.75 -16.35 16.96
CA LEU A 33 -8.91 -17.15 16.06
C LEU A 33 -7.96 -18.08 16.83
N ARG A 34 -7.40 -17.59 17.93
CA ARG A 34 -6.57 -18.40 18.83
C ARG A 34 -7.36 -19.53 19.49
N LYS A 35 -8.56 -19.25 20.01
CA LYS A 35 -9.45 -20.27 20.60
C LYS A 35 -9.81 -21.37 19.60
N ARG A 36 -9.92 -21.03 18.31
CA ARG A 36 -10.19 -21.97 17.22
C ARG A 36 -8.94 -22.68 16.67
N GLY A 37 -7.76 -22.40 17.21
CA GLY A 37 -6.50 -23.02 16.78
C GLY A 37 -5.89 -22.46 15.48
N PHE A 38 -6.41 -21.36 14.92
CA PHE A 38 -5.86 -20.76 13.70
C PHE A 38 -4.55 -19.97 13.94
N ILE A 39 -4.32 -19.52 15.17
CA ILE A 39 -3.13 -18.74 15.55
C ILE A 39 -2.56 -19.34 16.85
N SER A 40 -1.26 -19.59 16.87
CA SER A 40 -0.55 -20.05 18.08
C SER A 40 -0.41 -18.93 19.12
N ASP A 41 -0.16 -19.26 20.38
CA ASP A 41 0.08 -18.24 21.42
C ASP A 41 1.26 -17.32 21.10
N ALA A 42 2.34 -17.87 20.53
CA ALA A 42 3.48 -17.09 20.08
C ALA A 42 3.10 -16.16 18.91
N GLY A 43 2.32 -16.67 17.95
CA GLY A 43 1.81 -15.88 16.84
C GLY A 43 0.90 -14.74 17.31
N TYR A 44 0.02 -15.01 18.27
CA TYR A 44 -0.85 -14.03 18.90
C TYR A 44 -0.04 -12.90 19.55
N LYS A 45 0.93 -13.24 20.40
CA LYS A 45 1.81 -12.25 21.07
C LYS A 45 2.55 -11.36 20.07
N LEU A 46 2.93 -11.91 18.92
CA LEU A 46 3.62 -11.17 17.87
C LEU A 46 2.72 -10.18 17.12
N VAL A 47 1.48 -10.56 16.83
CA VAL A 47 0.57 -9.75 16.00
C VAL A 47 -0.39 -8.87 16.78
N ARG A 48 -0.59 -9.14 18.07
CA ARG A 48 -1.49 -8.38 18.93
C ARG A 48 -1.05 -6.91 18.97
N PRO A 49 -1.96 -5.94 18.71
CA PRO A 49 -1.64 -4.54 18.88
C PRO A 49 -1.39 -4.19 20.35
N VAL A 50 -0.38 -3.35 20.59
CA VAL A 50 -0.08 -2.76 21.90
C VAL A 50 0.39 -1.33 21.68
N GLY A 51 -0.32 -0.36 22.25
CA GLY A 51 0.08 1.05 22.21
C GLY A 51 0.13 1.62 20.79
N SER A 52 -0.84 1.26 19.94
CA SER A 52 -0.87 1.74 18.57
C SER A 52 -1.10 3.25 18.49
N ARG A 53 -0.69 3.81 17.35
CA ARG A 53 -0.85 5.23 17.05
C ARG A 53 -1.79 5.39 15.87
N PHE A 54 -2.54 6.49 15.84
CA PHE A 54 -3.28 6.85 14.64
C PHE A 54 -2.33 7.18 13.48
N THR A 55 -2.84 7.07 12.26
CA THR A 55 -2.09 7.37 11.04
C THR A 55 -1.67 8.84 11.02
N ARG A 56 -0.48 9.12 10.48
CA ARG A 56 0.02 10.50 10.31
C ARG A 56 0.12 10.86 8.85
N LEU A 57 -0.48 11.97 8.48
CA LEU A 57 -0.30 12.58 7.17
C LEU A 57 0.86 13.58 7.24
N TYR A 58 1.84 13.45 6.34
CA TYR A 58 2.91 14.42 6.16
C TYR A 58 3.15 14.67 4.68
N GLY A 59 3.76 15.80 4.33
CA GLY A 59 4.08 16.15 2.94
C GLY A 59 5.56 15.96 2.68
N LEU A 60 5.90 15.32 1.55
CA LEU A 60 7.27 15.28 1.04
C LEU A 60 7.42 16.31 -0.09
N PRO A 61 8.50 17.13 -0.13
CA PRO A 61 8.70 18.09 -1.19
C PRO A 61 8.87 17.41 -2.56
N THR A 62 8.17 17.90 -3.58
CA THR A 62 8.36 17.46 -4.97
C THR A 62 9.12 18.54 -5.74
N VAL A 63 10.40 18.28 -6.01
CA VAL A 63 11.34 19.24 -6.63
C VAL A 63 10.98 19.59 -8.09
N HIS A 64 10.28 18.70 -8.80
CA HIS A 64 10.06 18.79 -10.25
C HIS A 64 8.70 19.36 -10.67
N LYS A 65 7.86 19.84 -9.73
CA LYS A 65 6.52 20.37 -10.05
C LYS A 65 6.35 21.81 -9.55
N PRO A 66 6.48 22.83 -10.42
CA PRO A 66 6.21 24.21 -10.03
C PRO A 66 4.76 24.33 -9.54
N ASN A 67 4.54 25.12 -8.49
CA ASN A 67 3.23 25.36 -7.84
C ASN A 67 2.53 24.15 -7.20
N ARG A 68 3.15 22.96 -7.14
CA ARG A 68 2.65 21.80 -6.37
C ARG A 68 3.76 21.25 -5.50
N PRO A 69 4.05 21.89 -4.35
CA PRO A 69 5.28 21.63 -3.64
C PRO A 69 5.30 20.31 -2.88
N LEU A 70 4.15 19.67 -2.59
CA LEU A 70 4.09 18.55 -1.64
C LEU A 70 3.36 17.32 -2.18
N ARG A 71 3.98 16.15 -2.04
CA ARG A 71 3.33 14.84 -2.14
C ARG A 71 2.83 14.43 -0.76
N PRO A 72 1.50 14.37 -0.52
CA PRO A 72 0.98 13.86 0.75
C PRO A 72 1.29 12.36 0.89
N ILE A 73 1.82 11.96 2.04
CA ILE A 73 2.12 10.58 2.41
C ILE A 73 1.41 10.26 3.72
N LEU A 74 0.62 9.19 3.71
CA LEU A 74 -0.05 8.67 4.89
C LEU A 74 0.81 7.56 5.52
N SER A 75 1.37 7.83 6.69
CA SER A 75 2.15 6.86 7.46
C SER A 75 1.24 5.87 8.18
N PHE A 76 1.42 4.59 7.87
CA PHE A 76 0.77 3.46 8.53
C PHE A 76 1.75 2.73 9.49
N VAL A 77 2.75 3.43 10.00
CA VAL A 77 3.74 2.87 10.93
C VAL A 77 3.15 2.80 12.35
N LYS A 78 3.27 1.64 13.01
CA LYS A 78 2.80 1.41 14.40
C LYS A 78 1.30 1.69 14.63
N ILE A 79 0.48 1.45 13.62
CA ILE A 79 -0.99 1.46 13.73
C ILE A 79 -1.52 0.11 14.27
N PHE A 80 -2.81 0.07 14.61
CA PHE A 80 -3.46 -1.09 15.23
C PHE A 80 -3.32 -2.41 14.45
N ASN A 81 -3.22 -2.40 13.12
CA ASN A 81 -3.07 -3.61 12.31
C ASN A 81 -1.65 -3.80 11.75
N TYR A 82 -0.64 -3.12 12.29
CA TYR A 82 0.74 -3.19 11.81
C TYR A 82 1.32 -4.61 11.88
N GLY A 83 1.17 -5.29 13.03
CA GLY A 83 1.64 -6.66 13.23
C GLY A 83 0.93 -7.66 12.30
N LEU A 84 -0.40 -7.52 12.16
CA LEU A 84 -1.20 -8.31 11.22
C LEU A 84 -0.68 -8.18 9.78
N ARG A 85 -0.46 -6.94 9.33
CA ARG A 85 0.05 -6.65 7.99
C ARG A 85 1.40 -7.32 7.74
N LEU A 86 2.32 -7.25 8.70
CA LEU A 86 3.63 -7.92 8.57
C LEU A 86 3.50 -9.44 8.51
N MET A 87 2.63 -10.02 9.34
CA MET A 87 2.36 -11.46 9.31
C MET A 87 1.80 -11.89 7.95
N LEU A 88 0.79 -11.19 7.44
CA LEU A 88 0.19 -11.50 6.14
C LEU A 88 1.17 -11.32 4.99
N ALA A 89 1.95 -10.23 4.98
CA ALA A 89 2.97 -10.00 3.96
C ALA A 89 4.01 -11.13 3.91
N LYS A 90 4.42 -11.67 5.07
CA LYS A 90 5.32 -12.82 5.14
C LYS A 90 4.64 -14.11 4.69
N ARG A 91 3.40 -14.36 5.15
CA ARG A 91 2.66 -15.59 4.83
C ARG A 91 2.30 -15.68 3.35
N LEU A 92 1.95 -14.57 2.73
CA LEU A 92 1.54 -14.48 1.32
C LEU A 92 2.73 -14.22 0.39
N ASP A 93 3.96 -14.17 0.91
CA ASP A 93 5.15 -13.83 0.11
C ASP A 93 5.34 -14.78 -1.07
N HIS A 94 5.10 -16.08 -0.86
CA HIS A 94 5.20 -17.10 -1.90
C HIS A 94 4.26 -16.84 -3.09
N LEU A 95 3.12 -16.15 -2.89
CA LEU A 95 2.19 -15.81 -3.98
C LEU A 95 2.74 -14.69 -4.89
N ARG A 96 3.77 -13.96 -4.44
CA ARG A 96 4.41 -12.90 -5.23
C ARG A 96 5.31 -13.44 -6.32
N TYR A 97 5.61 -14.73 -6.33
CA TYR A 97 6.48 -15.34 -7.33
C TYR A 97 5.66 -16.26 -8.22
N THR A 98 5.53 -15.89 -9.48
CA THR A 98 4.82 -16.66 -10.50
C THR A 98 5.64 -16.60 -11.79
N PRO A 99 5.72 -17.67 -12.60
CA PRO A 99 6.49 -17.67 -13.84
C PRO A 99 6.08 -16.60 -14.85
N LYS A 100 4.90 -16.01 -14.67
CA LYS A 100 4.32 -14.98 -15.55
C LYS A 100 4.63 -13.54 -15.10
N ILE A 101 5.43 -13.37 -14.04
CA ILE A 101 5.79 -12.05 -13.54
C ILE A 101 6.95 -11.51 -14.37
N ILE A 102 6.73 -10.33 -14.93
CA ILE A 102 7.76 -9.57 -15.61
C ILE A 102 8.48 -8.73 -14.56
N LYS A 103 9.81 -8.81 -14.54
CA LYS A 103 10.66 -8.24 -13.50
C LYS A 103 10.54 -6.73 -13.38
N ASP A 104 10.59 -6.02 -14.51
CA ASP A 104 10.53 -4.56 -14.56
C ASP A 104 9.95 -4.04 -15.89
N SER A 105 9.84 -2.72 -16.00
CA SER A 105 9.31 -2.05 -17.19
C SER A 105 10.18 -2.22 -18.43
N PHE A 106 11.49 -2.44 -18.27
CA PHE A 106 12.41 -2.64 -19.39
C PHE A 106 12.26 -4.05 -19.97
N ASP A 107 12.19 -5.06 -19.09
CA ASP A 107 11.89 -6.43 -19.49
C ASP A 107 10.52 -6.51 -20.15
N PHE A 108 9.52 -5.79 -19.62
CA PHE A 108 8.22 -5.64 -20.29
C PHE A 108 8.37 -5.05 -21.68
N ALA A 109 9.10 -3.94 -21.85
CA ALA A 109 9.29 -3.29 -23.14
C ALA A 109 10.00 -4.21 -24.16
N ASN A 110 10.97 -5.01 -23.71
CA ASN A 110 11.66 -5.97 -24.56
C ASN A 110 10.75 -7.13 -24.99
N ILE A 111 9.99 -7.70 -24.06
CA ILE A 111 8.96 -8.70 -24.34
C ILE A 111 7.91 -8.11 -25.28
N ALA A 112 7.49 -6.87 -25.05
CA ALA A 112 6.50 -6.18 -25.83
C ALA A 112 6.93 -6.04 -27.32
N LYS A 113 8.21 -5.76 -27.58
CA LYS A 113 8.76 -5.67 -28.95
C LYS A 113 8.73 -6.99 -29.73
N SER A 114 8.66 -8.16 -29.08
CA SER A 114 8.67 -9.45 -29.79
C SER A 114 7.29 -9.86 -30.35
N PHE A 115 6.22 -9.12 -30.03
CA PHE A 115 4.89 -9.39 -30.56
C PHE A 115 4.67 -8.68 -31.90
N PRO A 116 4.01 -9.34 -32.89
CA PRO A 116 3.69 -8.71 -34.17
C PRO A 116 2.72 -7.54 -33.97
N GLU A 117 2.94 -6.44 -34.70
CA GLU A 117 2.27 -5.12 -34.59
C GLU A 117 0.72 -5.13 -34.70
N SER A 118 0.11 -6.27 -35.00
CA SER A 118 -1.33 -6.43 -35.20
C SER A 118 -2.18 -6.39 -33.91
N HIS A 119 -1.60 -6.38 -32.72
CA HIS A 119 -2.37 -6.33 -31.46
C HIS A 119 -2.62 -4.88 -31.00
N LEU A 120 -3.90 -4.47 -31.00
CA LEU A 120 -4.38 -3.12 -30.65
C LEU A 120 -3.87 -2.57 -29.28
N ILE A 121 -3.42 -3.43 -28.38
CA ILE A 121 -2.97 -3.08 -27.02
C ILE A 121 -1.71 -2.20 -27.05
N TYR A 122 -0.88 -2.32 -28.08
CA TYR A 122 0.38 -1.59 -28.22
C TYR A 122 0.23 -0.09 -28.51
N LYS A 123 -0.88 0.32 -29.14
CA LYS A 123 -1.10 1.72 -29.53
C LYS A 123 -1.21 2.65 -28.32
N CYS A 124 -1.78 2.18 -27.20
CA CYS A 124 -1.92 2.99 -25.99
C CYS A 124 -0.57 3.23 -25.28
N TYR A 125 0.34 2.25 -25.27
CA TYR A 125 1.63 2.37 -24.59
C TYR A 125 2.70 3.03 -25.46
N HIS A 126 2.64 2.86 -26.78
CA HIS A 126 3.57 3.50 -27.71
C HIS A 126 3.49 5.03 -27.66
N LEU A 127 2.34 5.61 -27.31
CA LEU A 127 2.17 7.05 -27.09
C LEU A 127 2.85 7.55 -25.81
N VAL A 128 2.89 6.72 -24.75
CA VAL A 128 3.44 7.09 -23.45
C VAL A 128 4.95 6.85 -23.37
N LEU A 129 5.46 5.80 -24.04
CA LEU A 129 6.86 5.37 -23.96
C LEU A 129 7.73 5.83 -25.15
N ARG A 130 7.15 6.45 -26.19
CA ARG A 130 7.88 6.98 -27.35
C ARG A 130 9.11 7.83 -27.01
N PRO A 131 9.07 8.73 -25.99
CA PRO A 131 10.22 9.55 -25.65
C PRO A 131 11.40 8.77 -25.04
N TYR A 132 11.15 7.57 -24.52
CA TYR A 132 12.12 6.76 -23.78
C TYR A 132 12.71 5.59 -24.59
N LEU A 133 12.18 5.33 -25.78
CA LEU A 133 12.62 4.23 -26.65
C LEU A 133 13.53 4.71 -27.80
N LEU A 134 13.77 6.02 -27.91
CA LEU A 134 14.59 6.67 -28.95
C LEU A 134 15.87 7.35 -28.40
N GLN A 135 16.26 7.01 -27.17
CA GLN A 135 17.61 7.24 -26.63
C GLN A 135 18.35 5.91 -26.58
#